data_AF-A0AAI8L1Y5-F1
#
_entry.id   AF-A0AAI8L1Y5-F1
#
_cell.length_a   1.000
_cell.length_b   1.000
_cell.length_c   1.000
_cell.angle_alpha   90.00
_cell.angle_beta   90.00
_cell.angle_gamma   90.00
#
_symmetry.space_group_name_H-M   'P 1'
#
loop_
_entity.id
_entity.type
_entity.pdbx_description
1 polymer ?
#
loop_
_entity_poly.entity_id
_entity_poly.type
_entity_poly.pdbx_seq_one_letter_code
_entity_poly.pdbx_strand_id
1 'polypeptide(L)'
;MERIEVELFTDGGNEAVVRIPGRRFPGVLVQGDSLHILRSSVAEVMEACERGDLVEARDSAGLLLADLEALLGRYEAALDEHGMGRPY
;
A
#
# COMPACT_ATOMS: atom_id res chain seq x y z
N MET A 1 14.52 -20.27 -4.14
CA MET A 1 13.13 -19.82 -3.96
C MET A 1 12.53 -20.65 -2.84
N GLU A 2 12.17 -20.02 -1.74
CA GLU A 2 11.40 -20.64 -0.67
C GLU A 2 9.91 -20.54 -1.01
N ARG A 3 9.12 -21.55 -0.67
CA ARG A 3 7.66 -21.55 -0.85
C ARG A 3 7.02 -21.69 0.52
N ILE A 4 6.11 -20.78 0.83
CA ILE A 4 5.33 -20.79 2.05
C ILE A 4 3.84 -20.72 1.69
N GLU A 5 3.01 -21.34 2.51
CA GLU A 5 1.57 -21.17 2.46
C GLU A 5 1.20 -19.92 3.27
N VAL A 6 0.29 -19.09 2.74
CA VAL A 6 -0.18 -17.87 3.39
C VAL A 6 -1.69 -17.87 3.45
N GLU A 7 -2.25 -17.23 4.47
CA GLU A 7 -3.68 -17.00 4.55
C GLU A 7 -4.04 -15.77 3.70
N LEU A 8 -5.02 -15.91 2.83
CA LEU A 8 -5.49 -14.86 1.93
C LEU A 8 -6.80 -14.26 2.47
N PHE A 9 -6.82 -12.95 2.70
CA PHE A 9 -7.94 -12.22 3.31
C PHE A 9 -8.76 -11.41 2.29
N THR A 10 -8.23 -11.16 1.10
CA THR A 10 -8.91 -10.49 -0.02
C THR A 10 -8.76 -11.30 -1.30
N ASP A 11 -9.20 -10.79 -2.45
CA ASP A 11 -8.79 -11.38 -3.72
C ASP A 11 -7.26 -11.33 -3.90
N GLY A 12 -6.74 -12.19 -4.78
CA GLY A 12 -5.31 -12.33 -5.08
C GLY A 12 -4.76 -11.31 -6.10
N GLY A 13 -5.35 -10.12 -6.17
CA GLY A 13 -4.89 -9.04 -7.07
C GLY A 13 -3.61 -8.35 -6.59
N ASN A 14 -3.28 -7.22 -7.21
CA ASN A 14 -2.04 -6.45 -7.00
C ASN A 14 -1.81 -5.94 -5.56
N GLU A 15 -2.85 -6.04 -4.71
CA GLU A 15 -2.99 -5.38 -3.42
C GLU A 15 -3.58 -6.33 -2.38
N ALA A 16 -3.34 -7.64 -2.54
CA ALA A 16 -3.92 -8.68 -1.71
C ALA A 16 -3.50 -8.57 -0.24
N VAL A 17 -4.46 -8.68 0.69
CA VAL A 17 -4.17 -8.75 2.13
C VAL A 17 -3.88 -10.21 2.47
N VAL A 18 -2.67 -10.47 2.97
CA VAL A 18 -2.19 -11.82 3.29
C VAL A 18 -1.55 -11.88 4.68
N ARG A 19 -1.73 -12.99 5.38
CA ARG A 19 -1.00 -13.26 6.63
C ARG A 19 0.07 -14.33 6.41
N ILE A 20 1.32 -13.91 6.55
CA ILE A 20 2.48 -14.80 6.58
C ILE A 20 2.48 -15.56 7.92
N PRO A 21 2.79 -16.88 7.92
CA PRO A 21 2.90 -17.65 9.16
C PRO A 21 3.78 -16.97 10.22
N GLY A 22 3.31 -16.95 11.46
CA GLY A 22 4.02 -16.34 12.60
C GLY A 22 3.82 -14.83 12.76
N ARG A 23 3.11 -14.15 11.86
CA ARG A 23 2.71 -12.74 12.03
C ARG A 23 1.35 -12.65 12.72
N ARG A 24 1.23 -11.71 13.67
CA ARG A 24 -0.04 -11.44 14.39
C ARG A 24 -1.08 -10.78 13.48
N PHE A 25 -0.65 -9.78 12.71
CA PHE A 25 -1.48 -9.03 11.78
C PHE A 25 -1.12 -9.41 10.34
N PRO A 26 -2.08 -9.44 9.40
CA PRO A 26 -1.77 -9.56 7.99
C PRO A 26 -1.00 -8.32 7.49
N GLY A 27 -0.52 -8.38 6.25
CA GLY A 27 0.03 -7.24 5.53
C GLY A 27 -0.59 -7.15 4.14
N VAL A 28 -0.33 -6.04 3.46
CA VAL A 28 -0.71 -5.84 2.06
C VAL A 28 0.43 -6.31 1.16
N LEU A 29 0.16 -7.24 0.26
CA LEU A 29 1.03 -7.55 -0.86
C LEU A 29 0.97 -6.38 -1.84
N VAL A 30 2.11 -5.76 -2.12
CA VAL A 30 2.24 -4.77 -3.19
C VAL A 30 3.06 -5.41 -4.31
N GLN A 31 2.44 -5.63 -5.47
CA GLN A 31 3.16 -6.14 -6.63
C GLN A 31 4.25 -5.17 -7.10
N GLY A 32 5.27 -5.69 -7.79
CA GLY A 32 6.46 -4.91 -8.16
C GLY A 32 6.17 -3.72 -9.09
N ASP A 33 5.17 -3.82 -9.96
CA ASP A 33 4.68 -2.74 -10.80
C ASP A 33 3.97 -1.65 -9.99
N SER A 34 3.04 -2.03 -9.10
CA SER A 34 2.41 -1.09 -8.16
C SER A 34 3.44 -0.43 -7.24
N LEU A 35 4.43 -1.18 -6.75
CA LEU A 35 5.53 -0.65 -5.95
C LEU A 35 6.36 0.38 -6.73
N HIS A 36 6.62 0.11 -8.01
CA HIS A 36 7.33 1.04 -8.88
C HIS A 36 6.53 2.34 -9.09
N ILE A 37 5.21 2.26 -9.25
CA ILE A 37 4.33 3.44 -9.33
C ILE A 37 4.45 4.29 -8.06
N LEU A 38 4.27 3.71 -6.88
CA LEU A 38 4.38 4.44 -5.62
C LEU A 38 5.74 5.13 -5.46
N ARG A 39 6.83 4.43 -5.81
CA ARG A 39 8.18 5.00 -5.79
C ARG A 39 8.32 6.17 -6.76
N SER A 40 7.75 6.06 -7.96
CA SER A 40 7.80 7.11 -8.98
C SER A 40 6.99 8.33 -8.55
N SER A 41 5.80 8.14 -7.97
CA SER A 41 5.00 9.24 -7.39
C SER A 41 5.76 9.98 -6.29
N VAL A 42 6.51 9.26 -5.43
CA VAL A 42 7.40 9.90 -4.43
C VAL A 42 8.50 10.71 -5.11
N ALA A 43 9.11 10.18 -6.17
CA ALA A 43 10.17 10.89 -6.91
C ALA A 43 9.65 12.18 -7.54
N GLU A 44 8.46 12.17 -8.13
CA GLU A 44 7.81 13.37 -8.70
C GLU A 44 7.60 14.46 -7.65
N VAL A 45 7.11 14.09 -6.45
CA VAL A 45 6.98 15.03 -5.32
C VAL A 45 8.32 15.64 -4.96
N MET A 46 9.38 14.83 -4.89
CA MET A 46 10.73 15.31 -4.56
C MET A 46 11.26 16.27 -5.62
N GLU A 47 11.15 15.92 -6.90
CA GLU A 47 11.62 16.75 -8.01
C GLU A 47 10.86 18.09 -8.06
N ALA A 48 9.55 18.10 -7.84
CA ALA A 48 8.76 19.32 -7.76
C ALA A 48 9.19 20.21 -6.57
N CYS A 49 9.44 19.60 -5.41
CA CYS A 49 10.01 20.31 -4.25
C CYS A 49 11.38 20.94 -4.56
N GLU A 50 12.27 20.21 -5.23
CA GLU A 50 13.61 20.70 -5.60
C GLU A 50 13.56 21.88 -6.58
N ARG A 51 12.59 21.87 -7.52
CA ARG A 51 12.34 23.00 -8.42
C ARG A 51 11.66 24.19 -7.74
N GLY A 52 11.17 24.02 -6.51
CA GLY A 52 10.35 25.01 -5.82
C GLY A 52 8.93 25.13 -6.38
N ASP A 53 8.48 24.16 -7.18
CA ASP A 53 7.11 24.11 -7.70
C ASP A 53 6.17 23.47 -6.67
N LEU A 54 5.68 24.31 -5.75
CA LEU A 54 4.82 23.86 -4.66
C LEU A 54 3.42 23.42 -5.11
N VAL A 55 2.97 23.85 -6.30
CA VAL A 55 1.67 23.44 -6.84
C VAL A 55 1.77 22.00 -7.32
N GLU A 56 2.77 21.71 -8.17
CA GLU A 56 3.02 20.36 -8.67
C GLU A 56 3.35 19.39 -7.52
N ALA A 57 4.18 19.81 -6.56
CA ALA A 57 4.51 19.00 -5.40
C ALA A 57 3.25 18.62 -4.59
N ARG A 58 2.32 19.57 -4.42
CA ARG A 58 1.05 19.32 -3.71
C ARG A 58 0.17 18.36 -4.48
N ASP A 59 0.05 18.54 -5.79
CA ASP A 59 -0.82 17.71 -6.62
C ASP A 59 -0.30 16.26 -6.67
N SER A 60 1.01 16.07 -6.93
CA SER A 60 1.63 14.74 -6.90
C SER A 60 1.55 14.08 -5.52
N ALA A 61 1.72 14.86 -4.43
CA ALA A 61 1.59 14.33 -3.08
C ALA A 61 0.14 13.93 -2.76
N GLY A 62 -0.84 14.66 -3.29
CA GLY A 62 -2.26 14.33 -3.16
C GLY A 62 -2.61 13.01 -3.85
N LEU A 63 -2.08 12.78 -5.05
CA LEU A 63 -2.25 11.51 -5.78
C LEU A 63 -1.60 10.34 -5.01
N LEU A 64 -0.34 10.50 -4.58
CA LEU A 64 0.35 9.49 -3.77
C LEU A 64 -0.42 9.17 -2.47
N LEU A 65 -0.96 10.19 -1.80
CA LEU A 65 -1.75 9.97 -0.59
C LEU A 65 -3.03 9.18 -0.89
N ALA A 66 -3.74 9.50 -1.97
CA ALA A 66 -4.93 8.78 -2.37
C ALA A 66 -4.64 7.29 -2.68
N ASP A 67 -3.52 7.00 -3.33
CA ASP A 67 -3.08 5.63 -3.60
C ASP A 67 -2.78 4.87 -2.29
N LEU A 68 -2.09 5.50 -1.34
CA LEU A 68 -1.81 4.91 -0.03
C LEU A 68 -3.07 4.71 0.80
N GLU A 69 -4.03 5.64 0.74
CA GLU A 69 -5.33 5.53 1.40
C GLU A 69 -6.15 4.37 0.82
N ALA A 70 -6.08 4.13 -0.50
CA ALA A 70 -6.74 2.97 -1.12
C ALA A 70 -6.16 1.64 -0.61
N LEU A 71 -4.82 1.55 -0.50
CA LEU A 71 -4.15 0.37 0.07
C LEU A 71 -4.53 0.15 1.54
N LEU A 72 -4.52 1.22 2.33
CA LEU A 72 -4.87 1.16 3.75
C LEU A 72 -6.35 0.82 3.94
N GLY A 73 -7.25 1.41 3.15
CA GLY A 73 -8.68 1.15 3.21
C GLY A 73 -9.01 -0.31 2.89
N ARG A 74 -8.34 -0.91 1.90
CA ARG A 74 -8.49 -2.35 1.62
C ARG A 74 -8.00 -3.20 2.80
N TYR A 75 -6.86 -2.85 3.40
CA TYR A 75 -6.34 -3.53 4.58
C TYR A 75 -7.33 -3.47 5.76
N GLU A 76 -7.83 -2.28 6.07
CA GLU A 76 -8.79 -2.06 7.15
C GLU A 76 -10.09 -2.84 6.92
N ALA A 77 -10.64 -2.80 5.70
CA ALA A 77 -11.84 -3.56 5.35
C ALA A 77 -11.63 -5.07 5.55
N ALA A 78 -10.48 -5.60 5.17
CA ALA A 78 -10.15 -7.01 5.36
C ALA A 78 -10.03 -7.38 6.84
N LEU A 79 -9.47 -6.50 7.68
CA LEU A 79 -9.43 -6.71 9.13
C LEU A 79 -10.83 -6.72 9.73
N ASP A 80 -11.66 -5.74 9.36
CA ASP A 80 -13.01 -5.57 9.87
C ASP A 80 -13.89 -6.79 9.49
N GLU A 81 -13.80 -7.27 8.24
CA GLU A 81 -14.50 -8.48 7.76
C GLU A 81 -14.14 -9.73 8.56
N HIS A 82 -12.90 -9.82 9.04
CA HIS A 82 -12.40 -10.97 9.79
C HIS A 82 -12.40 -10.73 11.32
N GLY A 83 -13.05 -9.67 11.79
CA GLY A 83 -13.19 -9.36 13.22
C GLY A 83 -11.86 -9.06 13.93
N MET A 84 -10.86 -8.58 13.20
CA MET A 84 -9.55 -8.24 13.74
C MET A 84 -9.45 -6.75 14.08
N GLY A 85 -8.79 -6.43 15.19
CA GLY A 85 -8.46 -5.04 15.52
C GLY A 85 -7.34 -4.48 14.64
N ARG A 86 -7.26 -3.15 14.54
CA ARG A 86 -6.21 -2.45 13.80
C ARG A 86 -4.88 -2.44 14.60
N PRO A 87 -3.71 -2.47 13.94
CA PRO A 87 -2.41 -2.51 14.62
C PRO A 87 -1.84 -1.14 15.00
N TYR A 88 -2.63 -0.06 14.88
CA TYR A 88 -2.29 1.33 15.18
C TYR A 88 -3.42 1.99 15.98
#